data_AF-A0A1I6ZZR6-F1
#
_entry.id   AF-A0A1I6ZZR6-F1
#
_cell.length_a   1.000
_cell.length_b   1.000
_cell.length_c   1.000
_cell.angle_alpha   90.00
_cell.angle_beta   90.00
_cell.angle_gamma   90.00
#
_symmetry.space_group_name_H-M   'P 1'
#
loop_
_entity.id
_entity.type
_entity.pdbx_description
1 polymer ?
#
loop_
_entity_poly.entity_id
_entity_poly.type
_entity_poly.pdbx_seq_one_letter_code
_entity_poly.pdbx_strand_id
1 'polypeptide(L)'
;MNFLKSRLTALSLSAATVLLPTQALSQTDYTSDFNAIIETADYQTGIATFSKNTAQNPENNQAKLALGALQFLNALQGLQQDLYKYGAGNTSPNRSLRAFLPIFRVPVAPNPTPEPVTYQKTREMLERFVAQLKEANDTLAGISDQPVKLQVDLLKINLDADNSGTVEPYENLAEILSSLSRGSPFTLEDDTTRFPITFDRADAKWLQGYSNLLMSVGNFLLAFDYESTYDMTFHSVFGPDATTYGKQLQEKGKAGGPRDLGALATPITFLHSINWTVENPDRLKATRQNLLQVMQLNYETWELIQKETDNDHEWLPNPNQTSPFQALPVTQQTIDSWLEAVKTSEKVLNGEVLIPHMVFDGGINMKSFFDTAESFDLVLFITGPNAVNYIEQGEVWDGDFMRTLSRPLSRNFGAFAVWFN
;
A
#
# COMPACT_ATOMS: atom_id res chain seq x y z
N MET A 1 44.05 -44.93 -77.46
CA MET A 1 45.28 -44.33 -76.90
C MET A 1 45.06 -44.11 -75.41
N ASN A 2 46.10 -44.38 -74.63
CA ASN A 2 46.11 -44.74 -73.20
C ASN A 2 45.66 -43.68 -72.18
N PHE A 3 45.06 -44.20 -71.08
CA PHE A 3 45.24 -43.85 -69.65
C PHE A 3 45.34 -42.37 -69.20
N LEU A 4 44.52 -41.93 -68.23
CA LEU A 4 44.83 -42.05 -66.78
C LEU A 4 43.69 -41.52 -65.87
N LYS A 5 43.70 -42.08 -64.65
CA LYS A 5 42.82 -41.96 -63.48
C LYS A 5 42.64 -40.53 -62.93
N SER A 6 41.49 -40.23 -62.33
CA SER A 6 41.39 -39.84 -60.91
C SER A 6 39.95 -39.91 -60.40
N ARG A 7 39.79 -40.39 -59.16
CA ARG A 7 38.52 -40.53 -58.43
C ARG A 7 38.20 -39.24 -57.70
N LEU A 8 36.94 -38.83 -57.69
CA LEU A 8 36.39 -37.85 -56.74
C LEU A 8 35.04 -38.38 -56.24
N THR A 9 35.10 -39.04 -55.10
CA THR A 9 33.98 -39.33 -54.20
C THR A 9 33.51 -38.02 -53.57
N ALA A 10 32.32 -37.55 -53.95
CA ALA A 10 31.64 -36.47 -53.25
C ALA A 10 30.84 -37.07 -52.08
N LEU A 11 31.29 -36.76 -50.85
CA LEU A 11 30.59 -37.07 -49.60
C LEU A 11 29.30 -36.24 -49.52
N SER A 12 28.15 -36.92 -49.41
CA SER A 12 26.89 -36.33 -48.96
C SER A 12 26.96 -36.09 -47.46
N LEU A 13 27.04 -34.82 -47.05
CA LEU A 13 27.00 -34.41 -45.65
C LEU A 13 25.53 -34.36 -45.20
N SER A 14 25.06 -35.43 -44.56
CA SER A 14 23.77 -35.45 -43.86
C SER A 14 23.91 -34.57 -42.60
N ALA A 15 23.28 -33.41 -42.60
CA ALA A 15 23.10 -32.60 -41.39
C ALA A 15 22.13 -33.34 -40.46
N ALA A 16 22.68 -34.06 -39.48
CA ALA A 16 21.91 -34.55 -38.35
C ALA A 16 21.61 -33.34 -37.44
N THR A 17 20.40 -32.79 -37.58
CA THR A 17 19.85 -31.84 -36.61
C THR A 17 19.66 -32.58 -35.29
N VAL A 18 20.62 -32.43 -34.38
CA VAL A 18 20.46 -32.87 -32.99
C VAL A 18 19.41 -31.96 -32.37
N LEU A 19 18.16 -32.42 -32.36
CA LEU A 19 17.12 -31.91 -31.48
C LEU A 19 17.55 -32.25 -30.05
N LEU A 20 18.31 -31.36 -29.42
CA LEU A 20 18.46 -31.37 -27.97
C LEU A 20 17.05 -31.22 -27.40
N PRO A 21 16.56 -32.15 -26.56
CA PRO A 21 15.33 -31.91 -25.83
C PRO A 21 15.57 -30.67 -24.97
N THR A 22 14.92 -29.57 -25.30
CA THR A 22 14.66 -28.50 -24.33
C THR A 22 13.82 -29.14 -23.23
N GLN A 23 14.47 -29.69 -22.22
CA GLN A 23 13.84 -29.89 -20.93
C GLN A 23 13.46 -28.48 -20.49
N ALA A 24 12.18 -28.14 -20.64
CA ALA A 24 11.61 -27.08 -19.83
C ALA A 24 11.83 -27.54 -18.39
N LEU A 25 12.84 -26.98 -17.72
CA LEU A 25 13.00 -27.15 -16.29
C LEU A 25 11.70 -26.64 -15.69
N SER A 26 10.86 -27.54 -15.19
CA SER A 26 9.72 -27.16 -14.38
C SER A 26 10.30 -26.32 -13.26
N GLN A 27 10.04 -25.01 -13.26
CA GLN A 27 10.49 -24.16 -12.17
C GLN A 27 9.89 -24.71 -10.87
N THR A 28 10.67 -24.69 -9.79
CA THR A 28 10.18 -25.09 -8.47
C THR A 28 8.94 -24.27 -8.13
N ASP A 29 7.86 -24.97 -7.78
CA ASP A 29 6.63 -24.35 -7.29
C ASP A 29 6.74 -24.15 -5.78
N TYR A 30 6.61 -22.89 -5.36
CA TYR A 30 6.75 -22.45 -3.97
C TYR A 30 5.40 -22.13 -3.30
N THR A 31 4.28 -22.40 -3.96
CA THR A 31 2.93 -22.10 -3.44
C THR A 31 2.70 -22.72 -2.06
N SER A 32 3.02 -24.00 -1.87
CA SER A 32 2.83 -24.66 -0.58
C SER A 32 3.72 -24.08 0.52
N ASP A 33 4.97 -23.77 0.19
CA ASP A 33 5.93 -23.20 1.15
C ASP A 33 5.50 -21.79 1.58
N PHE A 34 5.05 -20.97 0.63
CA PHE A 34 4.51 -19.64 0.92
C PHE A 34 3.27 -19.71 1.82
N ASN A 35 2.29 -20.56 1.48
CA ASN A 35 1.08 -20.71 2.28
C ASN A 35 1.36 -21.21 3.70
N ALA A 36 2.36 -22.07 3.90
CA ALA A 36 2.77 -22.50 5.24
C ALA A 36 3.32 -21.34 6.09
N ILE A 37 3.99 -20.36 5.48
CA ILE A 37 4.50 -19.17 6.19
C ILE A 37 3.36 -18.22 6.55
N ILE A 38 2.48 -17.86 5.61
CA ILE A 38 1.40 -16.90 5.89
C ILE A 38 0.38 -17.44 6.92
N GLU A 39 0.19 -18.77 6.98
CA GLU A 39 -0.66 -19.43 7.98
C GLU A 39 -0.04 -19.38 9.39
N THR A 40 1.30 -19.39 9.50
CA THR A 40 2.00 -19.36 10.80
C THR A 40 2.46 -17.96 11.20
N ALA A 41 2.42 -16.99 10.28
CA ALA A 41 2.93 -15.62 10.46
C ALA A 41 4.44 -15.53 10.83
N ASP A 42 5.22 -16.59 10.59
CA ASP A 42 6.69 -16.58 10.74
C ASP A 42 7.38 -15.97 9.52
N TYR A 43 7.10 -14.69 9.30
CA TYR A 43 7.59 -13.97 8.12
C TYR A 43 9.10 -13.83 8.08
N GLN A 44 9.78 -13.74 9.23
CA GLN A 44 11.24 -13.63 9.26
C GLN A 44 11.92 -14.90 8.74
N THR A 45 11.48 -16.08 9.19
CA THR A 45 11.97 -17.35 8.66
C THR A 45 11.60 -17.53 7.19
N GLY A 46 10.39 -17.13 6.81
CA GLY A 46 9.94 -17.13 5.42
C GLY A 46 10.82 -16.28 4.51
N ILE A 47 11.06 -15.02 4.88
CA ILE A 47 11.92 -14.07 4.14
C ILE A 47 13.32 -14.64 4.00
N ALA A 48 13.92 -15.19 5.06
CA ALA A 48 15.25 -15.79 5.00
C ALA A 48 15.29 -16.98 4.01
N THR A 49 14.25 -17.81 4.03
CA THR A 49 14.11 -18.97 3.13
C THR A 49 13.95 -18.54 1.68
N PHE A 50 13.04 -17.62 1.41
CA PHE A 50 12.76 -17.14 0.06
C PHE A 50 13.88 -16.25 -0.51
N SER A 51 14.61 -15.52 0.33
CA SER A 51 15.84 -14.82 -0.07
C SER A 51 16.90 -15.80 -0.58
N LYS A 52 17.05 -16.95 0.07
CA LYS A 52 17.93 -18.01 -0.41
C LYS A 52 17.42 -18.63 -1.70
N ASN A 53 16.11 -18.90 -1.80
CA ASN A 53 15.50 -19.51 -2.99
C ASN A 53 15.64 -18.60 -4.23
N THR A 54 15.39 -17.30 -4.09
CA THR A 54 15.56 -16.30 -5.16
C THR A 54 17.02 -16.13 -5.55
N ALA A 55 17.96 -16.15 -4.60
CA ALA A 55 19.40 -16.12 -4.91
C ALA A 55 19.87 -17.38 -5.67
N GLN A 56 19.30 -18.55 -5.36
CA GLN A 56 19.61 -19.81 -6.04
C GLN A 56 18.96 -19.92 -7.41
N ASN A 57 17.76 -19.36 -7.58
CA ASN A 57 16.97 -19.41 -8.80
C ASN A 57 16.52 -17.99 -9.21
N PRO A 58 17.44 -17.13 -9.67
CA PRO A 58 17.14 -15.73 -9.94
C PRO A 58 16.10 -15.51 -11.06
N GLU A 59 15.89 -16.51 -11.92
CA GLU A 59 14.89 -16.46 -13.01
C GLU A 59 13.49 -16.93 -12.57
N ASN A 60 13.32 -17.40 -11.32
CA ASN A 60 12.03 -17.86 -10.82
C ASN A 60 11.21 -16.68 -10.28
N ASN A 61 10.26 -16.22 -11.11
CA ASN A 61 9.36 -15.12 -10.75
C ASN A 61 8.45 -15.45 -9.56
N GLN A 62 8.03 -16.71 -9.39
CA GLN A 62 7.17 -17.11 -8.27
C GLN A 62 7.91 -16.99 -6.93
N ALA A 63 9.20 -17.34 -6.90
CA ALA A 63 10.04 -17.15 -5.72
C ALA A 63 10.19 -15.65 -5.35
N LYS A 64 10.35 -14.78 -6.35
CA LYS A 64 10.45 -13.33 -6.16
C LYS A 64 9.13 -12.72 -5.70
N LEU A 65 8.01 -13.14 -6.30
CA LEU A 65 6.67 -12.71 -5.90
C LEU A 65 6.38 -13.11 -4.45
N ALA A 66 6.65 -14.37 -4.09
CA ALA A 66 6.52 -14.85 -2.72
C ALA A 66 7.42 -14.06 -1.76
N LEU A 67 8.70 -13.84 -2.09
CA LEU A 67 9.60 -13.06 -1.23
C LEU A 67 9.09 -11.63 -1.00
N GLY A 68 8.71 -10.92 -2.07
CA GLY A 68 8.20 -9.56 -2.00
C GLY A 68 6.90 -9.46 -1.20
N ALA A 69 5.99 -10.43 -1.38
CA ALA A 69 4.76 -10.51 -0.58
C ALA A 69 5.04 -10.77 0.90
N LEU A 70 5.98 -11.68 1.24
CA LEU A 70 6.38 -11.92 2.63
C LEU A 70 7.05 -10.69 3.27
N GLN A 71 7.89 -9.96 2.52
CA GLN A 71 8.50 -8.71 2.97
C GLN A 71 7.43 -7.63 3.25
N PHE A 72 6.42 -7.53 2.39
CA PHE A 72 5.28 -6.62 2.59
C PHE A 72 4.47 -6.99 3.83
N LEU A 73 4.10 -8.27 3.99
CA LEU A 73 3.36 -8.75 5.16
C LEU A 73 4.15 -8.56 6.45
N ASN A 74 5.47 -8.78 6.42
CA ASN A 74 6.36 -8.50 7.56
C ASN A 74 6.39 -7.01 7.94
N ALA A 75 6.31 -6.10 6.97
CA ALA A 75 6.20 -4.66 7.26
C ALA A 75 4.89 -4.34 7.99
N LEU A 76 3.78 -4.92 7.54
CA LEU A 76 2.47 -4.77 8.20
C LEU A 76 2.47 -5.38 9.61
N GLN A 77 3.01 -6.59 9.77
CA GLN A 77 3.14 -7.24 11.08
C GLN A 77 4.01 -6.40 12.02
N GLY A 78 5.16 -5.89 11.55
CA GLY A 78 6.04 -5.05 12.38
C GLY A 78 5.32 -3.79 12.88
N LEU A 79 4.58 -3.10 12.00
CA LEU A 79 3.75 -1.96 12.39
C LEU A 79 2.66 -2.35 13.40
N GLN A 80 2.00 -3.48 13.19
CA GLN A 80 0.97 -3.99 14.08
C GLN A 80 1.53 -4.34 15.47
N GLN A 81 2.72 -4.95 15.51
CA GLN A 81 3.45 -5.25 16.74
C GLN A 81 3.80 -4.00 17.53
N ASP A 82 4.22 -2.93 16.86
CA ASP A 82 4.44 -1.65 17.54
C ASP A 82 3.14 -1.07 18.09
N LEU A 83 2.05 -1.13 17.31
CA LEU A 83 0.74 -0.64 17.74
C LEU A 83 0.23 -1.40 18.96
N TYR A 84 0.38 -2.73 19.00
CA TYR A 84 0.06 -3.54 20.17
C TYR A 84 0.96 -3.20 21.36
N LYS A 85 2.29 -3.19 21.16
CA LYS A 85 3.29 -2.88 22.19
C LYS A 85 3.01 -1.57 22.91
N TYR A 86 2.60 -0.54 22.16
CA TYR A 86 2.31 0.79 22.69
C TYR A 86 0.84 1.03 23.03
N GLY A 87 0.00 -0.01 23.02
CA GLY A 87 -1.37 0.06 23.53
C GLY A 87 -2.38 0.75 22.62
N ALA A 88 -2.14 0.81 21.30
CA ALA A 88 -3.08 1.39 20.35
C ALA A 88 -4.45 0.67 20.33
N GLY A 89 -4.48 -0.61 20.70
CA GLY A 89 -5.70 -1.40 20.85
C GLY A 89 -6.52 -1.07 22.10
N ASN A 90 -5.96 -0.31 23.06
CA ASN A 90 -6.65 0.10 24.29
C ASN A 90 -7.57 1.31 24.05
N THR A 91 -7.48 1.96 22.89
CA THR A 91 -8.31 3.10 22.50
C THR A 91 -9.33 2.68 21.44
N SER A 92 -10.54 3.24 21.49
CA SER A 92 -11.55 2.92 20.48
C SER A 92 -11.11 3.47 19.11
N PRO A 93 -11.16 2.68 18.03
CA PRO A 93 -10.85 3.16 16.68
C PRO A 93 -11.90 4.15 16.16
N ASN A 94 -13.13 4.07 16.68
CA ASN A 94 -14.24 4.95 16.31
C ASN A 94 -14.18 6.24 17.14
N ARG A 95 -14.16 7.40 16.45
CA ARG A 95 -14.11 8.74 17.07
C ARG A 95 -12.76 9.09 17.74
N SER A 96 -11.65 8.51 17.28
CA SER A 96 -10.29 8.85 17.71
C SER A 96 -9.44 9.35 16.53
N LEU A 97 -8.22 9.82 16.82
CA LEU A 97 -7.25 10.29 15.82
C LEU A 97 -6.92 9.23 14.75
N ARG A 98 -7.09 7.95 15.07
CA ARG A 98 -6.94 6.82 14.13
C ARG A 98 -7.85 6.98 12.91
N ALA A 99 -8.94 7.74 13.02
CA ALA A 99 -9.77 8.09 11.88
C ALA A 99 -9.06 9.00 10.84
N PHE A 100 -8.09 9.81 11.23
CA PHE A 100 -7.39 10.73 10.32
C PHE A 100 -6.02 10.21 9.87
N LEU A 101 -5.50 9.18 10.53
CA LEU A 101 -4.22 8.56 10.22
C LEU A 101 -4.43 7.07 9.86
N PRO A 102 -4.72 6.75 8.59
CA PRO A 102 -5.04 5.39 8.14
C PRO A 102 -3.98 4.34 8.50
N ILE A 103 -2.70 4.73 8.53
CA ILE A 103 -1.58 3.86 8.94
C ILE A 103 -1.75 3.29 10.36
N PHE A 104 -2.43 4.01 11.25
CA PHE A 104 -2.72 3.55 12.61
C PHE A 104 -4.07 2.84 12.73
N ARG A 105 -4.82 2.63 11.65
CA ARG A 105 -6.12 1.94 11.69
C ARG A 105 -6.04 0.42 11.70
N VAL A 106 -4.85 -0.16 11.55
CA VAL A 106 -4.66 -1.61 11.65
C VAL A 106 -5.26 -2.10 12.99
N PRO A 107 -6.27 -2.99 12.97
CA PRO A 107 -6.84 -3.54 14.18
C PRO A 107 -5.77 -4.25 15.00
N VAL A 108 -5.74 -3.97 16.30
CA VAL A 108 -4.84 -4.58 17.27
C VAL A 108 -5.62 -4.84 18.54
N ALA A 109 -5.37 -5.97 19.18
CA ALA A 109 -5.98 -6.26 20.46
C ALA A 109 -5.53 -5.27 21.54
N PRO A 110 -6.35 -5.08 22.60
CA PRO A 110 -5.91 -4.37 23.78
C PRO A 110 -4.68 -5.05 24.41
N ASN A 111 -3.65 -4.26 24.69
CA ASN A 111 -2.48 -4.72 25.43
C ASN A 111 -2.68 -4.38 26.92
N PRO A 112 -2.71 -5.37 27.84
CA PRO A 112 -2.96 -5.14 29.26
C PRO A 112 -1.84 -4.34 29.96
N THR A 113 -0.63 -4.35 29.42
CA THR A 113 0.55 -3.67 30.00
C THR A 113 1.32 -2.95 28.89
N PRO A 114 0.75 -1.88 28.31
CA PRO A 114 1.38 -1.19 27.19
C PRO A 114 2.62 -0.43 27.66
N GLU A 115 3.65 -0.41 26.81
CA GLU A 115 4.79 0.47 27.02
C GLU A 115 4.42 1.92 26.66
N PRO A 116 4.89 2.93 27.40
CA PRO A 116 4.80 4.32 26.96
C PRO A 116 5.56 4.52 25.64
N VAL A 117 4.86 5.07 24.66
CA VAL A 117 5.46 5.56 23.42
C VAL A 117 5.89 7.02 23.60
N THR A 118 6.91 7.42 22.86
CA THR A 118 7.39 8.80 22.76
C THR A 118 7.28 9.26 21.31
N TYR A 119 7.34 10.57 21.06
CA TYR A 119 7.40 11.13 19.70
C TYR A 119 8.48 10.43 18.85
N GLN A 120 9.70 10.34 19.37
CA GLN A 120 10.81 9.68 18.70
C GLN A 120 10.53 8.20 18.35
N LYS A 121 9.93 7.43 19.28
CA LYS A 121 9.54 6.03 19.01
C LYS A 121 8.49 5.93 17.89
N THR A 122 7.58 6.89 17.78
CA THR A 122 6.61 6.91 16.65
C THR A 122 7.31 7.19 15.32
N ARG A 123 8.36 8.03 15.30
CA ARG A 123 9.16 8.25 14.09
C ARG A 123 9.91 6.98 13.71
N GLU A 124 10.60 6.33 14.65
CA GLU A 124 11.34 5.08 14.42
C GLU A 124 10.45 3.95 13.87
N MET A 125 9.21 3.85 14.37
CA MET A 125 8.19 2.94 13.84
C MET A 125 7.92 3.21 12.35
N LEU A 126 7.65 4.46 11.98
CA LEU A 126 7.39 4.86 10.60
C LEU A 126 8.62 4.66 9.71
N GLU A 127 9.83 4.93 10.21
CA GLU A 127 11.07 4.74 9.47
C GLU A 127 11.32 3.27 9.12
N ARG A 128 11.16 2.38 10.10
CA ARG A 128 11.25 0.94 9.87
C ARG A 128 10.19 0.46 8.88
N PHE A 129 8.96 0.92 9.02
CA PHE A 129 7.86 0.57 8.12
C PHE A 129 8.17 0.97 6.67
N VAL A 130 8.60 2.22 6.44
CA VAL A 130 9.00 2.69 5.10
C VAL A 130 10.17 1.86 4.55
N ALA A 131 11.18 1.55 5.37
CA ALA A 131 12.33 0.76 4.93
C ALA A 131 11.94 -0.67 4.49
N GLN A 132 11.06 -1.33 5.25
CA GLN A 132 10.60 -2.67 4.93
C GLN A 132 9.70 -2.71 3.69
N LEU A 133 8.81 -1.72 3.52
CA LEU A 133 8.02 -1.58 2.28
C LEU A 133 8.91 -1.33 1.06
N LYS A 134 10.01 -0.58 1.23
CA LYS A 134 10.98 -0.37 0.17
C LYS A 134 11.65 -1.69 -0.24
N GLU A 135 12.01 -2.53 0.72
CA GLU A 135 12.59 -3.84 0.47
C GLU A 135 11.63 -4.73 -0.35
N ALA A 136 10.36 -4.77 0.04
CA ALA A 136 9.32 -5.48 -0.70
C ALA A 136 9.19 -4.96 -2.15
N ASN A 137 9.11 -3.63 -2.30
CA ASN A 137 9.04 -2.98 -3.61
C ASN A 137 10.24 -3.34 -4.50
N ASP A 138 11.46 -3.24 -3.97
CA ASP A 138 12.69 -3.52 -4.73
C ASP A 138 12.74 -4.99 -5.19
N THR A 139 12.30 -5.93 -4.35
CA THR A 139 12.21 -7.35 -4.71
C THR A 139 11.20 -7.59 -5.83
N LEU A 140 9.99 -7.03 -5.70
CA LEU A 140 8.92 -7.17 -6.69
C LEU A 140 9.28 -6.53 -8.03
N ALA A 141 10.03 -5.43 -8.01
CA ALA A 141 10.56 -4.79 -9.23
C ALA A 141 11.52 -5.71 -10.01
N GLY A 142 12.09 -6.72 -9.35
CA GLY A 142 12.95 -7.72 -9.97
C GLY A 142 12.22 -8.84 -10.72
N ILE A 143 10.89 -8.88 -10.70
CA ILE A 143 10.09 -9.88 -11.45
C ILE A 143 10.19 -9.57 -12.95
N SER A 144 10.57 -10.58 -13.73
CA SER A 144 10.73 -10.47 -15.19
C SER A 144 9.40 -10.55 -15.93
N ASP A 145 9.42 -10.43 -17.26
CA ASP A 145 8.22 -10.54 -18.09
C ASP A 145 7.63 -11.96 -18.23
N GLN A 146 8.27 -12.96 -17.65
CA GLN A 146 7.75 -14.32 -17.67
C GLN A 146 6.47 -14.44 -16.82
N PRO A 147 5.47 -15.23 -17.25
CA PRO A 147 4.26 -15.47 -16.45
C PRO A 147 4.59 -16.06 -15.07
N VAL A 148 3.78 -15.70 -14.08
CA VAL A 148 3.88 -16.19 -12.71
C VAL A 148 2.48 -16.38 -12.15
N LYS A 149 2.30 -17.39 -11.30
CA LYS A 149 1.09 -17.63 -10.52
C LYS A 149 1.45 -18.03 -9.11
N LEU A 150 0.82 -17.43 -8.11
CA LEU A 150 0.97 -17.77 -6.70
C LEU A 150 -0.43 -17.85 -6.07
N GLN A 151 -0.89 -19.07 -5.80
CA GLN A 151 -2.21 -19.28 -5.21
C GLN A 151 -2.18 -19.04 -3.71
N VAL A 152 -3.10 -18.22 -3.22
CA VAL A 152 -3.18 -17.78 -1.83
C VAL A 152 -4.63 -17.79 -1.39
N ASP A 153 -4.90 -18.30 -0.19
CA ASP A 153 -6.19 -18.08 0.46
C ASP A 153 -6.06 -16.85 1.37
N LEU A 154 -6.68 -15.74 0.99
CA LEU A 154 -6.54 -14.48 1.73
C LEU A 154 -7.10 -14.57 3.16
N LEU A 155 -8.06 -15.46 3.42
CA LEU A 155 -8.57 -15.70 4.79
C LEU A 155 -7.61 -16.50 5.66
N LYS A 156 -6.46 -16.92 5.12
CA LYS A 156 -5.43 -17.64 5.86
C LYS A 156 -4.18 -16.81 6.14
N ILE A 157 -4.14 -15.59 5.64
CA ILE A 157 -3.06 -14.66 5.97
C ILE A 157 -3.24 -14.20 7.41
N ASN A 158 -2.26 -14.53 8.24
CA ASN A 158 -2.23 -14.17 9.65
C ASN A 158 -1.13 -13.15 9.93
N LEU A 159 -1.32 -12.29 10.91
CA LEU A 159 -0.33 -11.32 11.37
C LEU A 159 -0.15 -11.46 12.89
N ASP A 160 1.00 -11.94 13.35
CA ASP A 160 1.30 -12.10 14.78
C ASP A 160 1.53 -10.74 15.43
N ALA A 161 0.45 -10.12 15.88
CA ALA A 161 0.39 -8.74 16.35
C ALA A 161 0.97 -8.60 17.75
N ASP A 162 0.76 -9.58 18.62
CA ASP A 162 1.28 -9.57 19.98
C ASP A 162 2.65 -10.26 20.12
N ASN A 163 3.16 -10.83 19.03
CA ASN A 163 4.41 -11.58 18.97
C ASN A 163 4.40 -12.78 19.95
N SER A 164 3.24 -13.42 20.11
CA SER A 164 3.04 -14.59 20.95
C SER A 164 3.51 -15.88 20.27
N GLY A 165 3.66 -15.88 18.94
CA GLY A 165 3.90 -17.07 18.13
C GLY A 165 2.66 -17.96 17.97
N THR A 166 1.48 -17.46 18.36
CA THR A 166 0.18 -18.11 18.16
C THR A 166 -0.78 -17.12 17.51
N VAL A 167 -1.43 -17.53 16.42
CA VAL A 167 -2.40 -16.66 15.75
C VAL A 167 -3.76 -16.73 16.44
N GLU A 168 -4.20 -15.61 16.99
CA GLU A 168 -5.55 -15.45 17.53
C GLU A 168 -6.57 -15.03 16.44
N PRO A 169 -7.89 -15.25 16.62
CA PRO A 169 -8.87 -14.99 15.57
C PRO A 169 -8.90 -13.55 15.01
N TYR A 170 -8.52 -12.54 15.80
CA TYR A 170 -8.49 -11.13 15.39
C TYR A 170 -7.21 -10.72 14.65
N GLU A 171 -6.23 -11.62 14.57
CA GLU A 171 -4.94 -11.46 13.89
C GLU A 171 -4.99 -11.92 12.43
N ASN A 172 -6.17 -12.30 11.95
CA ASN A 172 -6.40 -12.73 10.59
C ASN A 172 -6.78 -11.55 9.68
N LEU A 173 -6.21 -11.52 8.46
CA LEU A 173 -6.49 -10.47 7.47
C LEU A 173 -7.98 -10.37 7.12
N ALA A 174 -8.74 -11.47 7.17
CA ALA A 174 -10.18 -11.48 6.97
C ALA A 174 -10.92 -10.62 7.99
N GLU A 175 -10.54 -10.68 9.26
CA GLU A 175 -11.17 -9.88 10.32
C GLU A 175 -10.73 -8.41 10.27
N ILE A 176 -9.53 -8.15 9.74
CA ILE A 176 -9.10 -6.79 9.43
C ILE A 176 -9.95 -6.21 8.30
N LEU A 177 -10.12 -6.95 7.20
CA LEU A 177 -10.99 -6.56 6.09
C LEU A 177 -12.45 -6.41 6.55
N SER A 178 -12.96 -7.33 7.37
CA SER A 178 -14.33 -7.31 7.90
C SER A 178 -14.57 -6.12 8.84
N SER A 179 -13.62 -5.78 9.72
CA SER A 179 -13.75 -4.70 10.68
C SER A 179 -13.69 -3.31 10.04
N LEU A 180 -12.92 -3.17 8.96
CA LEU A 180 -12.95 -2.02 8.06
C LEU A 180 -14.27 -1.95 7.26
N SER A 181 -15.03 -3.05 7.20
CA SER A 181 -16.17 -3.21 6.29
C SER A 181 -17.57 -2.90 6.80
N ARG A 182 -17.78 -2.44 8.05
CA ARG A 182 -19.16 -2.11 8.52
C ARG A 182 -19.77 -0.97 7.67
N GLY A 183 -20.56 -1.33 6.66
CA GLY A 183 -21.11 -0.43 5.64
C GLY A 183 -20.22 -0.25 4.39
N SER A 184 -19.25 -1.13 4.16
CA SER A 184 -18.31 -1.11 3.03
C SER A 184 -18.72 -2.09 1.92
N PRO A 185 -18.42 -1.80 0.65
CA PRO A 185 -18.72 -2.68 -0.47
C PRO A 185 -17.78 -3.90 -0.63
N PHE A 186 -16.84 -4.14 0.30
CA PHE A 186 -15.96 -5.34 0.28
C PHE A 186 -16.63 -6.61 0.84
N THR A 187 -17.93 -6.75 0.70
CA THR A 187 -18.66 -7.91 1.23
C THR A 187 -18.34 -9.18 0.45
N LEU A 188 -17.85 -10.20 1.16
CA LEU A 188 -17.79 -11.58 0.68
C LEU A 188 -19.20 -12.21 0.69
N GLU A 189 -19.40 -13.36 0.04
CA GLU A 189 -20.65 -14.11 0.18
C GLU A 189 -20.82 -14.57 1.63
N ASP A 190 -22.03 -14.41 2.18
CA ASP A 190 -22.43 -14.95 3.49
C ASP A 190 -22.22 -16.48 3.45
N ASP A 191 -21.21 -17.01 4.17
CA ASP A 191 -20.69 -18.41 4.20
C ASP A 191 -19.33 -18.67 3.53
N THR A 192 -18.60 -17.62 3.11
CA THR A 192 -17.25 -17.77 2.55
C THR A 192 -16.25 -18.25 3.61
N THR A 193 -15.82 -19.52 3.54
CA THR A 193 -14.78 -20.12 4.41
C THR A 193 -13.38 -20.12 3.79
N ARG A 194 -13.27 -19.75 2.52
CA ARG A 194 -12.02 -19.61 1.76
C ARG A 194 -12.16 -18.43 0.82
N PHE A 195 -11.11 -17.63 0.69
CA PHE A 195 -11.03 -16.56 -0.29
C PHE A 195 -9.80 -16.76 -1.17
N PRO A 196 -9.84 -17.77 -2.07
CA PRO A 196 -8.72 -18.08 -2.94
C PRO A 196 -8.51 -16.95 -3.95
N ILE A 197 -7.25 -16.60 -4.16
CA ILE A 197 -6.76 -15.66 -5.16
C ILE A 197 -5.51 -16.27 -5.80
N THR A 198 -5.36 -16.14 -7.12
CA THR A 198 -4.13 -16.52 -7.82
C THR A 198 -3.39 -15.27 -8.20
N PHE A 199 -2.43 -14.86 -7.37
CA PHE A 199 -1.63 -13.68 -7.66
C PHE A 199 -0.73 -13.91 -8.87
N ASP A 200 -0.68 -12.92 -9.75
CA ASP A 200 0.02 -13.00 -11.00
C ASP A 200 1.07 -11.86 -11.16
N ARG A 201 1.50 -11.57 -12.39
CA ARG A 201 2.45 -10.48 -12.65
C ARG A 201 1.80 -9.10 -12.49
N ALA A 202 0.53 -8.93 -12.87
CA ALA A 202 -0.18 -7.67 -12.68
C ALA A 202 -0.34 -7.35 -11.20
N ASP A 203 -0.63 -8.37 -10.39
CA ASP A 203 -0.74 -8.23 -8.94
C ASP A 203 0.59 -7.89 -8.26
N ALA A 204 1.70 -8.39 -8.80
CA ALA A 204 3.03 -8.01 -8.34
C ALA A 204 3.32 -6.51 -8.57
N LYS A 205 2.79 -5.94 -9.66
CA LYS A 205 2.88 -4.50 -9.95
C LYS A 205 1.92 -3.70 -9.08
N TRP A 206 0.72 -4.22 -8.83
CA TRP A 206 -0.23 -3.64 -7.90
C TRP A 206 0.37 -3.55 -6.48
N LEU A 207 0.99 -4.63 -5.97
CA LEU A 207 1.58 -4.64 -4.64
C LEU A 207 2.80 -3.69 -4.52
N GLN A 208 3.55 -3.47 -5.62
CA GLN A 208 4.53 -2.38 -5.69
C GLN A 208 3.86 -1.01 -5.60
N GLY A 209 2.73 -0.82 -6.29
CA GLY A 209 1.93 0.40 -6.22
C GLY A 209 1.50 0.67 -4.78
N TYR A 210 0.94 -0.33 -4.12
CA TYR A 210 0.52 -0.27 -2.73
C TYR A 210 1.67 0.06 -1.79
N SER A 211 2.83 -0.57 -2.00
CA SER A 211 4.05 -0.31 -1.24
C SER A 211 4.50 1.15 -1.38
N ASN A 212 4.49 1.70 -2.60
CA ASN A 212 4.81 3.11 -2.85
C ASN A 212 3.78 4.06 -2.23
N LEU A 213 2.49 3.72 -2.29
CA LEU A 213 1.45 4.52 -1.66
C LEU A 213 1.68 4.62 -0.14
N LEU A 214 1.92 3.49 0.53
CA LEU A 214 2.18 3.45 1.97
C LEU A 214 3.51 4.15 2.33
N MET A 215 4.56 3.96 1.53
CA MET A 215 5.82 4.70 1.69
C MET A 215 5.61 6.21 1.58
N SER A 216 4.75 6.67 0.67
CA SER A 216 4.48 8.10 0.50
C SER A 216 3.86 8.74 1.75
N VAL A 217 2.96 8.02 2.42
CA VAL A 217 2.33 8.44 3.68
C VAL A 217 3.36 8.50 4.80
N GLY A 218 4.19 7.46 4.93
CA GLY A 218 5.27 7.44 5.93
C GLY A 218 6.31 8.53 5.70
N ASN A 219 6.77 8.71 4.46
CA ASN A 219 7.69 9.78 4.07
C ASN A 219 7.10 11.17 4.29
N PHE A 220 5.79 11.35 4.07
CA PHE A 220 5.15 12.65 4.29
C PHE A 220 5.21 13.00 5.78
N LEU A 221 4.76 12.11 6.66
CA LEU A 221 4.81 12.36 8.12
C LEU A 221 6.25 12.57 8.62
N LEU A 222 7.19 11.76 8.14
CA LEU A 222 8.60 11.84 8.54
C LEU A 222 9.33 13.07 7.97
N ALA A 223 8.78 13.74 6.95
CA ALA A 223 9.34 14.97 6.42
C ALA A 223 9.18 16.16 7.37
N PHE A 224 8.22 16.08 8.30
CA PHE A 224 7.84 17.17 9.18
C PHE A 224 8.21 16.90 10.65
N ASP A 225 8.42 17.99 11.40
CA ASP A 225 8.33 17.98 12.85
C ASP A 225 6.85 18.07 13.27
N TYR A 226 6.31 16.97 13.80
CA TYR A 226 4.95 16.89 14.31
C TYR A 226 4.90 16.67 15.83
N GLU A 227 5.98 16.96 16.57
CA GLU A 227 6.05 16.74 18.02
C GLU A 227 4.92 17.46 18.77
N SER A 228 4.60 18.70 18.38
CA SER A 228 3.51 19.46 19.01
C SER A 228 2.15 18.76 18.83
N THR A 229 1.88 18.23 17.64
CA THR A 229 0.68 17.42 17.39
C THR A 229 0.69 16.15 18.21
N TYR A 230 1.84 15.48 18.29
CA TYR A 230 2.03 14.30 19.13
C TYR A 230 1.61 14.59 20.58
N ASP A 231 2.23 15.59 21.21
CA ASP A 231 2.01 15.96 22.61
C ASP A 231 0.56 16.29 22.93
N MET A 232 -0.16 16.88 21.98
CA MET A 232 -1.55 17.27 22.16
C MET A 232 -2.55 16.13 21.91
N THR A 233 -2.22 15.15 21.07
CA THR A 233 -3.27 14.28 20.48
C THR A 233 -2.98 12.78 20.52
N PHE A 234 -1.72 12.34 20.62
CA PHE A 234 -1.38 10.93 20.49
C PHE A 234 -1.79 10.05 21.68
N HIS A 235 -2.19 10.65 22.81
CA HIS A 235 -2.88 9.91 23.88
C HIS A 235 -4.19 9.26 23.43
N SER A 236 -4.81 9.80 22.36
CA SER A 236 -6.02 9.21 21.78
C SER A 236 -5.76 7.98 20.93
N VAL A 237 -4.50 7.74 20.56
CA VAL A 237 -4.05 6.54 19.86
C VAL A 237 -3.49 5.55 20.87
N PHE A 238 -2.45 5.94 21.62
CA PHE A 238 -1.63 5.06 22.45
C PHE A 238 -1.98 5.09 23.95
N GLY A 239 -3.07 5.76 24.31
CA GLY A 239 -3.53 5.88 25.70
C GLY A 239 -2.90 7.03 26.49
N PRO A 240 -3.39 7.29 27.71
CA PRO A 240 -3.04 8.48 28.49
C PRO A 240 -1.53 8.70 28.69
N ASP A 241 -0.77 7.62 28.89
CA ASP A 241 0.65 7.68 29.21
C ASP A 241 1.56 8.14 28.07
N ALA A 242 1.05 8.14 26.83
CA ALA A 242 1.81 8.56 25.65
C ALA A 242 2.17 10.05 25.67
N THR A 243 1.37 10.89 26.33
CA THR A 243 1.58 12.35 26.33
C THR A 243 1.31 12.97 27.70
N THR A 244 1.95 14.10 27.99
CA THR A 244 1.69 14.88 29.21
C THR A 244 0.21 15.28 29.30
N TYR A 245 -0.39 15.72 28.19
CA TYR A 245 -1.80 16.11 28.16
C TYR A 245 -2.74 14.91 28.41
N GLY A 246 -2.41 13.73 27.89
CA GLY A 246 -3.17 12.50 28.14
C GLY A 246 -3.26 12.14 29.62
N LYS A 247 -2.14 12.25 30.35
CA LYS A 247 -2.10 12.05 31.81
C LYS A 247 -2.97 13.06 32.54
N GLN A 248 -2.86 14.35 32.19
CA GLN A 248 -3.69 15.40 32.77
C GLN A 248 -5.19 15.18 32.52
N LEU A 249 -5.55 14.71 31.32
CA LEU A 249 -6.94 14.39 30.97
C LEU A 249 -7.48 13.23 31.82
N GLN A 250 -6.65 12.22 32.09
CA GLN A 250 -7.01 11.12 32.98
C GLN A 250 -7.17 11.58 34.43
N GLU A 251 -6.24 12.38 34.94
CA GLU A 251 -6.26 12.93 36.31
C GLU A 251 -7.48 13.82 36.58
N LYS A 252 -7.83 14.68 35.62
CA LYS A 252 -8.96 15.62 35.75
C LYS A 252 -10.32 14.99 35.45
N GLY A 253 -10.33 13.80 34.85
CA GLY A 253 -11.54 13.11 34.40
C GLY A 253 -12.10 13.66 33.09
N LYS A 254 -12.78 12.80 32.33
CA LYS A 254 -13.49 13.18 31.09
C LYS A 254 -14.92 13.64 31.43
N ALA A 255 -15.36 14.75 30.84
CA ALA A 255 -16.76 15.14 30.90
C ALA A 255 -17.60 14.11 30.11
N GLY A 256 -18.58 13.47 30.75
CA GLY A 256 -19.47 12.49 30.11
C GLY A 256 -20.89 13.03 29.89
N GLY A 257 -21.48 12.77 28.73
CA GLY A 257 -22.88 13.13 28.45
C GLY A 257 -23.44 12.60 27.12
N PRO A 258 -24.77 12.54 26.95
CA PRO A 258 -25.45 11.93 25.79
C PRO A 258 -25.32 12.71 24.46
N ARG A 259 -24.75 13.92 24.49
CA ARG A 259 -24.36 14.72 23.30
C ARG A 259 -22.91 15.16 23.42
N ASP A 260 -22.01 14.19 23.47
CA ASP A 260 -20.59 14.44 23.71
C ASP A 260 -19.91 15.10 22.49
N LEU A 261 -20.04 16.42 22.37
CA LEU A 261 -19.19 17.23 21.47
C LEU A 261 -17.69 17.09 21.82
N GLY A 262 -17.36 16.64 23.05
CA GLY A 262 -15.99 16.32 23.45
C GLY A 262 -15.36 15.21 22.62
N ALA A 263 -16.15 14.33 21.99
CA ALA A 263 -15.64 13.35 21.04
C ALA A 263 -15.00 13.99 19.78
N LEU A 264 -15.34 15.25 19.47
CA LEU A 264 -14.71 16.01 18.39
C LEU A 264 -13.49 16.82 18.85
N ALA A 265 -13.25 16.93 20.17
CA ALA A 265 -12.17 17.77 20.68
C ALA A 265 -10.80 17.31 20.17
N THR A 266 -10.47 16.01 20.29
CA THR A 266 -9.20 15.49 19.79
C THR A 266 -9.05 15.65 18.27
N PRO A 267 -10.04 15.30 17.42
CA PRO A 267 -9.99 15.63 15.99
C PRO A 267 -9.74 17.11 15.69
N ILE A 268 -10.43 18.02 16.39
CA ILE A 268 -10.25 19.47 16.21
C ILE A 268 -8.83 19.88 16.62
N THR A 269 -8.36 19.43 17.78
CA THR A 269 -6.99 19.69 18.26
C THR A 269 -5.97 19.16 17.26
N PHE A 270 -6.18 17.97 16.71
CA PHE A 270 -5.28 17.40 15.70
C PHE A 270 -5.20 18.30 14.48
N LEU A 271 -6.33 18.59 13.83
CA LEU A 271 -6.38 19.43 12.64
C LEU A 271 -5.79 20.83 12.89
N HIS A 272 -6.09 21.42 14.04
CA HIS A 272 -5.55 22.73 14.42
C HIS A 272 -4.05 22.70 14.71
N SER A 273 -3.51 21.56 15.16
CA SER A 273 -2.09 21.39 15.45
C SER A 273 -1.25 21.03 14.22
N ILE A 274 -1.85 20.83 13.05
CA ILE A 274 -1.09 20.63 11.80
C ILE A 274 -0.53 21.99 11.37
N ASN A 275 0.61 22.35 11.96
CA ASN A 275 1.38 23.59 11.72
C ASN A 275 2.88 23.27 11.71
N TRP A 276 3.24 22.27 10.92
CA TRP A 276 4.51 21.58 11.02
C TRP A 276 5.63 22.28 10.24
N THR A 277 6.85 22.16 10.74
CA THR A 277 8.06 22.60 10.05
C THR A 277 8.66 21.43 9.29
N VAL A 278 9.20 21.66 8.10
CA VAL A 278 9.91 20.61 7.33
C VAL A 278 11.28 20.39 7.97
N GLU A 279 11.52 19.18 8.48
CA GLU A 279 12.82 18.75 9.00
C GLU A 279 13.64 17.97 7.98
N ASN A 280 12.95 17.24 7.09
CA ASN A 280 13.59 16.40 6.09
C ASN A 280 12.99 16.66 4.70
N PRO A 281 13.51 17.66 3.96
CA PRO A 281 12.99 18.01 2.64
C PRO A 281 13.19 16.89 1.61
N ASP A 282 14.19 16.02 1.80
CA ASP A 282 14.40 14.87 0.90
C ASP A 282 13.28 13.84 1.04
N ARG A 283 12.75 13.63 2.25
CA ARG A 283 11.55 12.79 2.45
C ARG A 283 10.30 13.42 1.85
N LEU A 284 10.16 14.74 1.89
CA LEU A 284 9.04 15.42 1.23
C LEU A 284 9.07 15.24 -0.30
N LYS A 285 10.27 15.33 -0.90
CA LYS A 285 10.48 14.98 -2.32
C LYS A 285 10.22 13.50 -2.58
N ALA A 286 10.66 12.62 -1.68
CA ALA A 286 10.42 11.18 -1.79
C ALA A 286 8.92 10.85 -1.76
N THR A 287 8.10 11.56 -0.96
CA THR A 287 6.63 11.42 -1.01
C THR A 287 6.09 11.63 -2.42
N ARG A 288 6.48 12.74 -3.07
CA ARG A 288 6.06 13.02 -4.45
C ARG A 288 6.55 11.96 -5.44
N GLN A 289 7.80 11.52 -5.29
CA GLN A 289 8.38 10.48 -6.15
C GLN A 289 7.65 9.14 -5.99
N ASN A 290 7.36 8.73 -4.76
CA ASN A 290 6.58 7.52 -4.50
C ASN A 290 5.16 7.65 -5.09
N LEU A 291 4.48 8.79 -4.92
CA LEU A 291 3.16 9.01 -5.52
C LEU A 291 3.18 8.93 -7.06
N LEU A 292 4.20 9.51 -7.71
CA LEU A 292 4.39 9.37 -9.16
C LEU A 292 4.64 7.91 -9.56
N GLN A 293 5.40 7.16 -8.76
CA GLN A 293 5.63 5.73 -8.98
C GLN A 293 4.32 4.92 -8.88
N VAL A 294 3.39 5.28 -7.97
CA VAL A 294 2.05 4.67 -7.91
C VAL A 294 1.31 4.87 -9.23
N MET A 295 1.41 6.06 -9.84
CA MET A 295 0.72 6.34 -11.11
C MET A 295 1.27 5.48 -12.25
N GLN A 296 2.60 5.38 -12.33
CA GLN A 296 3.26 4.55 -13.35
C GLN A 296 2.93 3.07 -13.19
N LEU A 297 2.96 2.55 -11.96
CA LEU A 297 2.60 1.16 -11.68
C LEU A 297 1.12 0.88 -11.95
N ASN A 298 0.22 1.85 -11.75
CA ASN A 298 -1.17 1.72 -12.17
C ASN A 298 -1.29 1.47 -13.67
N TYR A 299 -0.60 2.24 -14.52
CA TYR A 299 -0.62 1.99 -15.97
C TYR A 299 -0.11 0.60 -16.32
N GLU A 300 1.01 0.17 -15.72
CA GLU A 300 1.57 -1.17 -15.95
C GLU A 300 0.61 -2.29 -15.50
N THR A 301 0.04 -2.17 -14.31
CA THR A 301 -0.94 -3.13 -13.76
C THR A 301 -2.15 -3.27 -14.67
N TRP A 302 -2.80 -2.16 -15.04
CA TRP A 302 -4.00 -2.21 -15.89
C TRP A 302 -3.71 -2.59 -17.34
N GLU A 303 -2.50 -2.34 -17.85
CA GLU A 303 -2.06 -2.86 -19.14
C GLU A 303 -1.91 -4.40 -19.11
N LEU A 304 -1.41 -4.95 -18.01
CA LEU A 304 -1.26 -6.39 -17.82
C LEU A 304 -2.63 -7.08 -17.67
N ILE A 305 -3.49 -6.57 -16.80
CA ILE A 305 -4.85 -7.10 -16.56
C ILE A 305 -5.67 -7.18 -17.85
N GLN A 306 -5.59 -6.16 -18.69
CA GLN A 306 -6.33 -6.14 -19.96
C GLN A 306 -5.82 -7.15 -20.99
N LYS A 307 -4.60 -7.70 -20.81
CA LYS A 307 -4.02 -8.73 -21.68
C LYS A 307 -4.30 -10.15 -21.18
N GLU A 308 -4.76 -10.30 -19.94
CA GLU A 308 -5.10 -11.60 -19.37
C GLU A 308 -6.27 -12.25 -20.10
N THR A 309 -6.26 -13.58 -20.13
CA THR A 309 -7.26 -14.37 -20.88
C THR A 309 -7.88 -15.49 -20.06
N ASP A 310 -7.26 -15.86 -18.95
CA ASP A 310 -7.81 -16.77 -17.96
C ASP A 310 -8.74 -16.04 -16.97
N ASN A 311 -9.41 -16.81 -16.12
CA ASN A 311 -10.28 -16.32 -15.05
C ASN A 311 -10.06 -17.24 -13.85
N ASP A 312 -8.90 -17.10 -13.23
CA ASP A 312 -8.36 -18.02 -12.24
C ASP A 312 -8.27 -17.37 -10.86
N HIS A 313 -9.41 -16.90 -10.33
CA HIS A 313 -9.49 -16.24 -9.03
C HIS A 313 -8.65 -14.96 -8.97
N GLU A 314 -8.95 -14.01 -9.85
CA GLU A 314 -8.17 -12.79 -10.00
C GLU A 314 -8.35 -11.86 -8.79
N TRP A 315 -7.25 -11.26 -8.33
CA TRP A 315 -7.30 -10.17 -7.36
C TRP A 315 -7.80 -8.88 -8.01
N LEU A 316 -7.29 -8.55 -9.20
CA LEU A 316 -7.77 -7.43 -10.00
C LEU A 316 -8.30 -7.95 -11.35
N PRO A 317 -9.62 -8.15 -11.48
CA PRO A 317 -10.21 -8.71 -12.69
C PRO A 317 -10.31 -7.66 -13.82
N ASN A 318 -10.12 -8.10 -15.06
CA ASN A 318 -10.59 -7.43 -16.26
C ASN A 318 -12.11 -7.62 -16.44
N PRO A 319 -12.75 -6.91 -17.39
CA PRO A 319 -14.20 -6.94 -17.55
C PRO A 319 -14.82 -8.29 -17.92
N ASN A 320 -14.01 -9.26 -18.37
CA ASN A 320 -14.44 -10.61 -18.73
C ASN A 320 -14.15 -11.64 -17.63
N GLN A 321 -13.45 -11.25 -16.56
CA GLN A 321 -13.12 -12.09 -15.41
C GLN A 321 -14.11 -11.89 -14.26
N THR A 322 -14.11 -12.82 -13.32
CA THR A 322 -15.01 -12.77 -12.16
C THR A 322 -14.42 -11.86 -11.09
N SER A 323 -15.20 -10.89 -10.60
CA SER A 323 -14.75 -10.03 -9.50
C SER A 323 -14.76 -10.75 -8.17
N PRO A 324 -13.69 -10.60 -7.36
CA PRO A 324 -13.66 -11.14 -6.00
C PRO A 324 -14.63 -10.41 -5.05
N PHE A 325 -15.08 -9.20 -5.41
CA PHE A 325 -16.04 -8.40 -4.63
C PHE A 325 -17.30 -8.11 -5.44
N GLN A 326 -18.41 -8.78 -5.11
CA GLN A 326 -19.66 -8.70 -5.90
C GLN A 326 -20.24 -7.29 -5.98
N ALA A 327 -20.09 -6.49 -4.91
CA ALA A 327 -20.57 -5.11 -4.88
C ALA A 327 -19.64 -4.11 -5.60
N LEU A 328 -18.50 -4.58 -6.14
CA LEU A 328 -17.51 -3.80 -6.87
C LEU A 328 -17.23 -4.45 -8.25
N PRO A 329 -18.16 -4.34 -9.21
CA PRO A 329 -17.92 -4.84 -10.56
C PRO A 329 -16.84 -4.00 -11.27
N VAL A 330 -15.88 -4.69 -11.88
CA VAL A 330 -14.82 -4.06 -12.68
C VAL A 330 -15.20 -4.11 -14.15
N THR A 331 -15.85 -3.04 -14.63
CA THR A 331 -16.21 -2.89 -16.04
C THR A 331 -15.14 -2.09 -16.79
N GLN A 332 -15.13 -2.11 -18.13
CA GLN A 332 -14.20 -1.27 -18.89
C GLN A 332 -14.38 0.22 -18.52
N GLN A 333 -15.62 0.68 -18.34
CA GLN A 333 -15.89 2.05 -17.90
C GLN A 333 -15.29 2.33 -16.52
N THR A 334 -15.31 1.36 -15.59
CA THR A 334 -14.68 1.47 -14.27
C THR A 334 -13.17 1.69 -14.42
N ILE A 335 -12.51 0.87 -15.24
CA ILE A 335 -11.06 0.94 -15.50
C ILE A 335 -10.69 2.27 -16.17
N ASP A 336 -11.40 2.66 -17.23
CA ASP A 336 -11.14 3.90 -17.97
C ASP A 336 -11.26 5.13 -17.05
N SER A 337 -12.30 5.16 -16.21
CA SER A 337 -12.54 6.25 -15.25
C SER A 337 -11.47 6.28 -14.16
N TRP A 338 -10.99 5.11 -13.72
CA TRP A 338 -9.90 4.99 -12.78
C TRP A 338 -8.58 5.51 -13.38
N LEU A 339 -8.24 5.10 -14.61
CA LEU A 339 -7.03 5.56 -15.29
C LEU A 339 -7.07 7.05 -15.64
N GLU A 340 -8.26 7.64 -15.84
CA GLU A 340 -8.42 9.10 -15.93
C GLU A 340 -8.09 9.81 -14.59
N ALA A 341 -8.47 9.21 -13.46
CA ALA A 341 -8.09 9.67 -12.13
C ALA A 341 -6.58 9.64 -11.92
N VAL A 342 -5.95 8.51 -12.26
CA VAL A 342 -4.51 8.30 -12.20
C VAL A 342 -3.77 9.35 -13.03
N LYS A 343 -4.18 9.52 -14.30
CA LYS A 343 -3.57 10.50 -15.22
C LYS A 343 -3.67 11.93 -14.72
N THR A 344 -4.80 12.31 -14.15
CA THR A 344 -4.97 13.67 -13.63
C THR A 344 -4.15 13.87 -12.36
N SER A 345 -4.10 12.88 -11.48
CA SER A 345 -3.28 12.90 -10.27
C SER A 345 -1.79 13.01 -10.63
N GLU A 346 -1.34 12.31 -11.65
CA GLU A 346 0.02 12.44 -12.20
C GLU A 346 0.33 13.86 -12.68
N LYS A 347 -0.57 14.47 -13.47
CA LYS A 347 -0.43 15.87 -13.92
C LYS A 347 -0.34 16.86 -12.77
N VAL A 348 -1.15 16.66 -11.72
CA VAL A 348 -1.10 17.46 -10.49
C VAL A 348 0.26 17.33 -9.81
N LEU A 349 0.75 16.10 -9.65
CA LEU A 349 2.06 15.83 -9.05
C LEU A 349 3.20 16.39 -9.90
N ASN A 350 3.02 16.54 -11.21
CA ASN A 350 4.00 17.20 -12.09
C ASN A 350 3.86 18.73 -12.13
N GLY A 351 2.85 19.31 -11.49
CA GLY A 351 2.57 20.74 -11.52
C GLY A 351 2.04 21.24 -12.87
N GLU A 352 1.60 20.33 -13.75
CA GLU A 352 1.00 20.65 -15.04
C GLU A 352 -0.47 21.09 -14.87
N VAL A 353 -1.12 20.54 -13.84
CA VAL A 353 -2.48 20.90 -13.42
C VAL A 353 -2.42 21.37 -11.97
N LEU A 354 -3.01 22.52 -11.68
CA LEU A 354 -2.96 23.16 -10.37
C LEU A 354 -4.18 22.81 -9.52
N ILE A 355 -4.01 22.58 -8.21
CA ILE A 355 -5.15 22.37 -7.30
C ILE A 355 -5.88 23.70 -7.10
N PRO A 356 -7.22 23.78 -7.23
CA PRO A 356 -7.95 25.01 -7.00
C PRO A 356 -7.77 25.49 -5.56
N HIS A 357 -7.60 26.80 -5.39
CA HIS A 357 -7.48 27.43 -4.08
C HIS A 357 -8.66 28.39 -3.84
N MET A 358 -9.19 28.44 -2.61
CA MET A 358 -10.44 29.17 -2.33
C MET A 358 -10.29 30.70 -2.28
N VAL A 359 -9.06 31.21 -2.16
CA VAL A 359 -8.77 32.65 -1.98
C VAL A 359 -8.11 33.29 -3.22
N PHE A 360 -7.35 32.52 -3.99
CA PHE A 360 -6.48 33.08 -5.03
C PHE A 360 -7.01 32.72 -6.41
N ASP A 361 -6.84 33.62 -7.36
CA ASP A 361 -6.96 33.30 -8.78
C ASP A 361 -5.79 32.39 -9.20
N GLY A 362 -6.07 31.35 -9.97
CA GLY A 362 -5.09 30.29 -10.28
C GLY A 362 -5.23 29.09 -9.35
N GLY A 363 -4.13 28.39 -9.09
CA GLY A 363 -4.14 27.21 -8.23
C GLY A 363 -2.79 26.88 -7.61
N ILE A 364 -2.78 25.93 -6.69
CA ILE A 364 -1.60 25.43 -5.99
C ILE A 364 -0.83 24.47 -6.93
N ASN A 365 0.43 24.78 -7.17
CA ASN A 365 1.37 23.88 -7.81
C ASN A 365 1.91 22.88 -6.78
N MET A 366 1.44 21.63 -6.83
CA MET A 366 1.86 20.59 -5.89
C MET A 366 3.33 20.17 -6.08
N LYS A 367 3.85 20.26 -7.30
CA LYS A 367 5.29 20.05 -7.53
C LYS A 367 6.10 21.11 -6.77
N SER A 368 5.70 22.39 -6.87
CA SER A 368 6.35 23.47 -6.12
C SER A 368 6.30 23.24 -4.61
N PHE A 369 5.14 22.85 -4.08
CA PHE A 369 4.98 22.48 -2.67
C PHE A 369 5.96 21.38 -2.23
N PHE A 370 5.97 20.23 -2.91
CA PHE A 370 6.83 19.12 -2.51
C PHE A 370 8.33 19.41 -2.70
N ASP A 371 8.69 20.23 -3.70
CA ASP A 371 10.08 20.53 -4.00
C ASP A 371 10.68 21.60 -3.07
N THR A 372 9.86 22.50 -2.53
CA THR A 372 10.34 23.76 -1.89
C THR A 372 9.75 24.09 -0.52
N ALA A 373 8.73 23.38 -0.03
CA ALA A 373 8.10 23.76 1.23
C ALA A 373 9.06 23.72 2.41
N GLU A 374 8.96 24.74 3.26
CA GLU A 374 9.68 24.85 4.54
C GLU A 374 8.77 24.57 5.74
N SER A 375 7.45 24.72 5.55
CA SER A 375 6.44 24.43 6.56
C SER A 375 5.11 24.08 5.91
N PHE A 376 4.28 23.36 6.65
CA PHE A 376 2.92 23.00 6.28
C PHE A 376 1.97 23.26 7.45
N ASP A 377 1.16 24.31 7.31
CA ASP A 377 0.04 24.58 8.21
C ASP A 377 -1.27 24.33 7.46
N LEU A 378 -2.02 23.29 7.86
CA LEU A 378 -3.21 22.87 7.11
C LEU A 378 -4.24 23.99 6.97
N VAL A 379 -4.50 24.73 8.06
CA VAL A 379 -5.52 25.78 8.08
C VAL A 379 -5.06 26.96 7.24
N LEU A 380 -3.80 27.38 7.40
CA LEU A 380 -3.22 28.49 6.63
C LEU A 380 -2.92 28.11 5.18
N PHE A 381 -2.77 26.82 4.87
CA PHE A 381 -2.59 26.33 3.51
C PHE A 381 -3.93 26.38 2.75
N ILE A 382 -5.03 25.96 3.40
CA ILE A 382 -6.37 26.07 2.82
C ILE A 382 -6.84 27.53 2.73
N THR A 383 -6.52 28.36 3.73
CA THR A 383 -6.96 29.76 3.78
C THR A 383 -6.01 30.74 3.10
N GLY A 384 -4.85 30.27 2.61
CA GLY A 384 -3.96 31.03 1.73
C GLY A 384 -2.57 31.38 2.26
N PRO A 385 -2.37 31.88 3.50
CA PRO A 385 -1.06 32.36 3.94
C PRO A 385 0.10 31.36 3.81
N ASN A 386 -0.13 30.06 4.04
CA ASN A 386 0.89 29.02 3.87
C ASN A 386 0.92 28.43 2.45
N ALA A 387 -0.09 28.70 1.61
CA ALA A 387 -0.11 28.25 0.21
C ALA A 387 0.43 29.28 -0.79
N VAL A 388 0.55 30.56 -0.39
CA VAL A 388 0.83 31.69 -1.31
C VAL A 388 2.07 31.51 -2.19
N ASN A 389 3.12 30.87 -1.68
CA ASN A 389 4.37 30.65 -2.42
C ASN A 389 4.25 29.57 -3.51
N TYR A 390 3.16 28.79 -3.50
CA TYR A 390 2.90 27.71 -4.44
C TYR A 390 1.77 28.07 -5.41
N ILE A 391 1.20 29.28 -5.33
CA ILE A 391 0.14 29.71 -6.24
C ILE A 391 0.74 30.12 -7.58
N GLU A 392 0.25 29.49 -8.63
CA GLU A 392 0.67 29.75 -10.01
C GLU A 392 -0.54 29.99 -10.91
N GLN A 393 -0.28 30.57 -12.07
CA GLN A 393 -1.26 30.69 -13.16
C GLN A 393 -1.06 29.53 -14.13
N GLY A 394 -2.15 28.91 -14.59
CA GLY A 394 -2.08 27.77 -15.49
C GLY A 394 -3.42 27.03 -15.62
N GLU A 395 -3.35 25.80 -16.13
CA GLU A 395 -4.49 24.89 -16.12
C GLU A 395 -4.82 24.55 -14.67
N VAL A 396 -5.91 25.11 -14.15
CA VAL A 396 -6.42 24.78 -12.82
C VAL A 396 -7.37 23.61 -12.95
N TRP A 397 -7.21 22.65 -12.04
CA TRP A 397 -8.10 21.52 -11.93
C TRP A 397 -9.53 22.00 -11.68
N ASP A 398 -10.44 21.66 -12.60
CA ASP A 398 -11.86 21.94 -12.43
C ASP A 398 -12.37 21.17 -11.20
N GLY A 399 -12.79 21.89 -10.16
CA GLY A 399 -13.25 21.33 -8.88
C GLY A 399 -14.43 20.36 -9.00
N ASP A 400 -15.06 20.27 -10.18
CA ASP A 400 -16.03 19.24 -10.54
C ASP A 400 -15.44 17.85 -10.76
N PHE A 401 -14.12 17.69 -10.76
CA PHE A 401 -13.51 16.41 -11.04
C PHE A 401 -13.69 15.37 -9.94
N MET A 402 -13.71 15.72 -8.64
CA MET A 402 -14.09 14.74 -7.61
C MET A 402 -15.52 14.25 -7.83
N ARG A 403 -16.40 15.12 -8.32
CA ARG A 403 -17.76 14.79 -8.77
C ARG A 403 -17.79 14.00 -10.10
N THR A 404 -16.77 14.17 -10.95
CA THR A 404 -16.64 13.51 -12.26
C THR A 404 -15.99 12.14 -12.15
N LEU A 405 -14.99 11.95 -11.29
CA LEU A 405 -14.43 10.65 -10.89
C LEU A 405 -15.41 9.85 -10.04
N SER A 406 -16.10 10.51 -9.10
CA SER A 406 -17.13 9.85 -8.31
C SER A 406 -18.41 9.57 -9.08
N ARG A 407 -18.53 9.95 -10.36
CA ARG A 407 -19.75 9.71 -11.15
C ARG A 407 -19.79 8.28 -11.70
N PRO A 408 -18.76 7.79 -12.41
CA PRO A 408 -18.64 6.40 -12.81
C PRO A 408 -18.37 5.47 -11.61
N LEU A 409 -17.52 5.90 -10.66
CA LEU A 409 -17.16 5.11 -9.48
C LEU A 409 -18.18 5.25 -8.32
N SER A 410 -19.14 6.18 -8.43
CA SER A 410 -20.25 6.42 -7.48
C SER A 410 -19.78 6.55 -6.02
N ARG A 411 -20.65 6.21 -5.07
CA ARG A 411 -20.38 6.09 -3.62
C ARG A 411 -19.21 5.15 -3.29
N ASN A 412 -18.71 4.37 -4.25
CA ASN A 412 -17.69 3.35 -4.06
C ASN A 412 -16.28 3.82 -4.45
N PHE A 413 -16.08 5.07 -4.86
CA PHE A 413 -14.75 5.61 -5.20
C PHE A 413 -13.70 5.30 -4.13
N GLY A 414 -14.03 5.50 -2.84
CA GLY A 414 -13.10 5.21 -1.75
C GLY A 414 -12.71 3.73 -1.65
N ALA A 415 -13.64 2.81 -1.97
CA ALA A 415 -13.35 1.38 -1.99
C ALA A 415 -12.47 1.00 -3.19
N PHE A 416 -12.79 1.50 -4.38
CA PHE A 416 -11.90 1.32 -5.54
C PHE A 416 -10.52 1.93 -5.31
N ALA A 417 -10.42 3.09 -4.68
CA ALA A 417 -9.13 3.69 -4.34
C ALA A 417 -8.34 2.82 -3.33
N VAL A 418 -8.99 2.12 -2.40
CA VAL A 418 -8.30 1.19 -1.51
C VAL A 418 -7.90 -0.11 -2.22
N TRP A 419 -8.63 -0.53 -3.24
CA TRP A 419 -8.38 -1.82 -3.92
C TRP A 419 -7.46 -1.70 -5.14
N PHE A 420 -7.63 -0.66 -5.95
CA PHE A 420 -6.93 -0.47 -7.22
C PHE A 420 -5.59 0.27 -7.08
N ASN A 421 -5.35 0.93 -5.95
CA ASN A 421 -4.02 1.42 -5.58
C ASN A 421 -3.31 0.40 -4.73
#